data_AF-A0A5K0WF06-F1
#
_entry.id   AF-A0A5K0WF06-F1
#
_cell.length_a   1.000
_cell.length_b   1.000
_cell.length_c   1.000
_cell.angle_alpha   90.00
_cell.angle_beta   90.00
_cell.angle_gamma   90.00
#
_symmetry.space_group_name_H-M   'P 1'
#
loop_
_entity.id
_entity.type
_entity.pdbx_description
1 polymer ?
#
loop_
_entity_poly.entity_id
_entity_poly.type
_entity_poly.pdbx_seq_one_letter_code
_entity_poly.pdbx_strand_id
1 'polypeptide(L)'
;AGVMNWIVDKLPDQSLLNTAGWRFIVPQLYKKYPNDEMELTISVTSPPLIRITAGGISSTISADMTIDVIESNQIIPVACVYM
;
A
#
# COMPACT_ATOMS: atom_id res chain seq x y z
N ALA A 1 11.04 13.67 14.26
CA ALA A 1 9.77 13.00 14.62
C ALA A 1 9.17 12.40 13.35
N GLY A 2 8.56 11.22 13.47
CA GLY A 2 8.39 10.22 12.42
C GLY A 2 7.55 10.66 11.22
N VAL A 3 7.97 10.18 10.05
CA VAL A 3 7.15 10.18 8.85
C VAL A 3 5.87 9.37 9.08
N MET A 4 4.78 9.79 8.45
CA MET A 4 3.49 9.09 8.54
C MET A 4 3.65 7.69 7.94
N ASN A 5 3.33 6.67 8.74
CA ASN A 5 3.23 5.29 8.29
C ASN A 5 1.81 4.80 8.58
N TRP A 6 1.19 4.12 7.62
CA TRP A 6 -0.14 3.57 7.75
C TRP A 6 -0.17 2.15 7.17
N ILE A 7 -0.58 1.20 8.00
CA ILE A 7 -0.87 -0.17 7.59
C ILE A 7 -2.35 -0.25 7.22
N VAL A 8 -2.62 -0.66 5.99
CA VAL A 8 -3.96 -0.89 5.45
C VAL A 8 -4.26 -2.38 5.54
N ASP A 9 -4.87 -2.78 6.64
CA ASP A 9 -5.28 -4.15 6.95
C ASP A 9 -6.79 -4.39 6.69
N LYS A 10 -7.55 -3.31 6.47
CA LYS A 10 -9.00 -3.33 6.29
C LYS A 10 -9.45 -2.42 5.17
N LEU A 11 -10.26 -2.96 4.26
CA LEU A 11 -10.92 -2.21 3.19
C LEU A 11 -12.41 -2.59 3.11
N PRO A 12 -13.28 -1.70 2.59
CA PRO A 12 -14.67 -2.05 2.32
C PRO A 12 -14.81 -3.28 1.42
N ASP A 13 -13.91 -3.40 0.44
CA ASP A 13 -13.72 -4.61 -0.36
C ASP A 13 -12.45 -5.32 0.09
N GLN A 14 -12.60 -6.26 1.03
CA GLN A 14 -11.48 -7.02 1.59
C GLN A 14 -10.83 -7.97 0.56
N SER A 15 -11.48 -8.25 -0.57
CA SER A 15 -10.89 -9.09 -1.63
C SER A 15 -9.66 -8.46 -2.29
N LEU A 16 -9.52 -7.12 -2.17
CA LEU A 16 -8.35 -6.38 -2.60
C LEU A 16 -7.12 -6.65 -1.72
N LEU A 17 -7.33 -7.11 -0.49
CA LEU A 17 -6.29 -7.53 0.46
C LEU A 17 -6.08 -9.05 0.43
N ASN A 18 -6.27 -9.65 -0.75
CA ASN A 18 -5.95 -11.04 -1.02
C ASN A 18 -5.26 -11.15 -2.38
N THR A 19 -4.22 -11.99 -2.49
CA THR A 19 -3.46 -12.15 -3.73
C THR A 19 -4.32 -12.64 -4.91
N ALA A 20 -5.45 -13.30 -4.66
CA ALA A 20 -6.40 -13.73 -5.68
C ALA A 20 -7.04 -12.53 -6.41
N GLY A 21 -7.33 -11.45 -5.70
CA GLY A 21 -7.83 -10.20 -6.28
C GLY A 21 -6.85 -9.56 -7.27
N TRP A 22 -5.56 -9.90 -7.14
CA TRP A 22 -4.47 -9.36 -7.94
C TRP A 22 -4.01 -10.28 -9.08
N ARG A 23 -4.64 -11.44 -9.25
CA ARG A 23 -4.26 -12.45 -10.26
C ARG A 23 -4.14 -11.89 -11.69
N PHE A 24 -4.93 -10.89 -12.04
CA PHE A 24 -4.92 -10.26 -13.38
C PHE A 24 -4.06 -8.99 -13.45
N ILE A 25 -3.70 -8.39 -12.32
CA ILE A 25 -2.89 -7.17 -12.24
C ILE A 25 -1.42 -7.54 -12.09
N VAL A 26 -1.10 -8.44 -11.14
CA VAL A 26 0.24 -8.94 -10.86
C VAL A 26 0.19 -10.47 -10.82
N PRO A 27 0.19 -11.17 -11.97
CA PRO A 27 0.01 -12.62 -12.01
C PRO A 27 1.07 -13.42 -11.25
N GLN A 28 2.29 -12.89 -11.13
CA GLN A 28 3.38 -13.56 -10.40
C GLN A 28 3.18 -13.54 -8.88
N LEU A 29 2.50 -12.51 -8.36
CA LEU A 29 2.13 -12.44 -6.94
C LEU A 29 1.21 -13.61 -6.57
N TYR A 30 0.12 -13.78 -7.33
CA TYR A 30 -0.81 -14.89 -7.13
C TYR A 30 -0.16 -16.26 -7.35
N LYS A 31 0.74 -16.40 -8.33
CA LYS A 31 1.43 -17.69 -8.58
C LYS A 31 2.32 -18.11 -7.42
N LYS A 32 2.98 -17.15 -6.77
CA LYS A 32 3.93 -17.42 -5.68
C LYS A 32 3.23 -17.57 -4.34
N TYR A 33 2.13 -16.83 -4.13
CA TYR A 33 1.38 -16.74 -2.88
C TYR A 33 -0.13 -16.91 -3.16
N PRO A 34 -0.60 -18.10 -3.55
CA PRO A 34 -1.97 -18.27 -4.06
C PRO A 34 -3.03 -18.19 -2.95
N ASN A 35 -3.91 -17.18 -3.06
CA ASN A 35 -5.00 -16.89 -2.11
C ASN A 35 -4.56 -16.46 -0.71
N ASP A 36 -3.30 -16.05 -0.56
CA ASP A 36 -2.80 -15.52 0.71
C ASP A 36 -3.38 -14.12 0.99
N GLU A 37 -3.55 -13.83 2.27
CA GLU A 37 -3.93 -12.50 2.74
C GLU A 37 -2.78 -11.51 2.54
N MET A 38 -3.14 -10.23 2.45
CA MET A 38 -2.18 -9.14 2.29
C MET A 38 -2.53 -7.97 3.19
N GLU A 39 -1.51 -7.18 3.51
CA GLU A 39 -1.65 -5.83 4.02
C GLU A 39 -0.83 -4.88 3.14
N LEU A 40 -1.19 -3.60 3.13
CA LEU A 40 -0.45 -2.58 2.40
C LEU A 40 0.17 -1.61 3.40
N THR A 41 1.48 -1.48 3.39
CA THR A 41 2.18 -0.52 4.25
C THR A 41 2.50 0.74 3.45
N ILE A 42 1.80 1.83 3.74
CA ILE A 42 2.04 3.15 3.13
C ILE A 42 2.94 3.97 4.05
N SER A 43 4.03 4.50 3.50
CA SER A 43 5.03 5.29 4.23
C SER A 43 5.29 6.60 3.50
N VAL A 44 5.02 7.74 4.14
CA VAL A 44 5.31 9.06 3.57
C VAL A 44 6.82 9.29 3.55
N THR A 45 7.40 9.57 2.39
CA THR A 45 8.85 9.63 2.23
C THR A 45 9.43 11.02 2.48
N SER A 46 8.61 12.06 2.42
CA SER A 46 9.03 13.43 2.67
C SER A 46 7.88 14.30 3.22
N PRO A 47 8.19 15.42 3.90
CA PRO A 47 7.16 16.35 4.34
C PRO A 47 6.28 16.81 3.17
N PRO A 48 4.95 16.79 3.31
CA PRO A 48 4.04 17.14 2.23
C PRO A 48 4.17 18.64 1.87
N LEU A 49 4.11 18.93 0.57
CA LEU A 49 4.11 20.30 0.07
C LEU A 49 2.70 20.86 0.06
N ILE A 50 2.41 21.82 0.93
CA ILE A 50 1.10 22.49 1.01
C ILE A 50 1.17 23.81 0.23
N ARG A 51 0.19 24.05 -0.64
CA ARG A 51 0.00 25.33 -1.34
C ARG A 51 -1.37 25.91 -0.99
N ILE A 52 -1.37 27.16 -0.58
CA ILE A 52 -2.57 27.92 -0.23
C ILE A 52 -2.71 29.04 -1.26
N THR A 53 -3.86 29.12 -1.90
CA THR A 53 -4.19 30.12 -2.92
C THR A 53 -5.57 30.70 -2.65
N ALA A 54 -5.93 31.78 -3.35
CA ALA A 54 -7.30 32.30 -3.30
C ALA A 54 -8.35 31.26 -3.74
N GLY A 55 -7.95 30.28 -4.57
CA GLY A 55 -8.80 29.17 -5.02
C GLY A 55 -8.86 27.98 -4.05
N GLY A 56 -8.20 28.04 -2.89
CA GLY A 56 -8.21 26.99 -1.88
C GLY A 56 -6.84 26.40 -1.55
N ILE A 57 -6.85 25.20 -0.97
CA ILE A 57 -5.67 24.49 -0.45
C ILE A 57 -5.44 23.24 -1.29
N SER A 58 -4.20 23.04 -1.74
CA SER A 58 -3.74 21.81 -2.40
C SER A 58 -2.52 21.25 -1.68
N SER A 59 -2.34 19.94 -1.71
CA SER A 59 -1.17 19.27 -1.12
C SER A 59 -0.59 18.24 -2.08
N THR A 60 0.74 18.13 -2.10
CA THR A 60 1.45 17.03 -2.78
C THR A 60 2.16 16.19 -1.71
N ILE A 61 1.87 14.90 -1.70
CA ILE A 61 2.40 13.94 -0.74
C ILE A 61 3.21 12.92 -1.55
N SER A 62 4.49 12.75 -1.20
CA SER A 62 5.31 11.66 -1.72
C SER A 62 5.29 10.52 -0.71
N ALA A 63 4.95 9.32 -1.18
CA ALA A 63 4.82 8.14 -0.33
C ALA A 63 5.26 6.88 -1.08
N ASP A 64 5.65 5.87 -0.33
CA ASP A 64 5.91 4.54 -0.81
C ASP A 64 4.82 3.61 -0.28
N MET A 65 4.36 2.68 -1.11
CA MET A 65 3.46 1.61 -0.72
C MET A 65 4.17 0.27 -0.89
N THR A 66 4.35 -0.45 0.21
CA THR A 66 4.79 -1.84 0.19
C THR A 66 3.58 -2.75 0.15
N ILE A 67 3.61 -3.76 -0.72
CA ILE A 67 2.66 -4.87 -0.71
C ILE A 67 3.28 -5.95 0.17
N ASP A 68 2.58 -6.30 1.25
CA ASP A 68 3.03 -7.27 2.24
C ASP A 68 2.09 -8.48 2.20
N VAL A 69 2.64 -9.67 1.95
CA VAL A 69 1.87 -10.94 1.99
C VAL A 69 1.98 -11.56 3.37
N ILE A 70 0.85 -12.04 3.89
CA ILE A 70 0.78 -12.73 5.18
C ILE A 70 0.78 -14.24 4.91
N GLU A 71 1.95 -14.87 5.04
CA GLU A 71 2.13 -16.31 4.84
C GLU A 71 2.54 -16.95 6.17
N SER A 72 1.81 -17.97 6.64
CA SER A 72 2.13 -18.69 7.89
C SER A 72 2.36 -17.77 9.10
N ASN A 73 1.54 -16.71 9.22
CA ASN A 73 1.64 -15.69 10.28
C ASN A 73 2.96 -14.88 10.25
N GLN A 74 3.60 -14.79 9.08
CA GLN A 74 4.75 -13.93 8.80
C GLN A 74 4.38 -12.90 7.73
N ILE A 75 4.85 -11.67 7.92
CA ILE A 75 4.68 -10.57 6.97
C ILE A 75 5.89 -10.57 6.03
N ILE A 76 5.63 -10.76 4.73
CA ILE A 76 6.66 -10.85 3.69
C ILE A 76 6.47 -9.68 2.71
N PRO A 77 7.38 -8.69 2.67
CA PRO A 77 7.33 -7.63 1.67
C PRO A 77 7.69 -8.18 0.29
N VAL A 78 6.79 -8.01 -0.69
CA VAL A 78 6.93 -8.62 -2.03
C VAL A 78 7.09 -7.61 -3.15
N ALA A 79 6.66 -6.37 -2.96
CA ALA A 79 6.81 -5.30 -3.94
C ALA A 79 6.74 -3.92 -3.25
N CYS A 80 7.35 -2.92 -3.86
CA CYS A 80 7.25 -1.51 -3.45
C CYS A 80 6.82 -0.65 -4.64
N VAL A 81 5.88 0.25 -4.41
CA VAL A 81 5.35 1.22 -5.37
C VAL A 81 5.65 2.62 -4.86
N TYR A 82 6.37 3.40 -5.67
CA TYR A 82 6.70 4.80 -5.38
C TYR A 82 5.62 5.72 -5.95
N MET A 83 5.08 6.63 -5.14
CA MET A 83 3.98 7.54 -5.50
C MET A 83 4.19 8.99 -5.06
#